data_AF-A0A1Y1NDA7-F1
#
_entry.id   AF-A0A1Y1NDA7-F1
#
_cell.length_a   1.000
_cell.length_b   1.000
_cell.length_c   1.000
_cell.angle_alpha   90.00
_cell.angle_beta   90.00
_cell.angle_gamma   90.00
#
_symmetry.space_group_name_H-M   'P 1'
#
loop_
_entity.id
_entity.type
_entity.pdbx_description
1 polymer ?
#
loop_
_entity_poly.entity_id
_entity_poly.type
_entity_poly.pdbx_seq_one_letter_code
_entity_poly.pdbx_strand_id
1 'polypeptide(L)'
;VVAATAKDVSETVKYANKKKLPFLAYNSAHGAITTLGRMKSGVEIYLDQLNTIEVAEDGQTATIGGGALSKHVTDTLWDAGKQTVTGTCECVSLMGPALGG
;
A
#
# COMPACT_ATOMS: atom_id res chain seq x y z
N VAL A 1 8.06 -8.61 -7.05
CA VAL A 1 7.42 -8.07 -8.27
C VAL A 1 7.07 -6.64 -7.98
N VAL A 2 7.47 -5.70 -8.84
CA VAL A 2 7.06 -4.29 -8.71
C VAL A 2 5.75 -4.13 -9.47
N ALA A 3 4.64 -3.94 -8.75
CA ALA A 3 3.31 -3.89 -9.34
C ALA A 3 2.90 -2.44 -9.59
N ALA A 4 2.57 -2.11 -10.84
CA ALA A 4 2.16 -0.76 -11.24
C ALA A 4 0.65 -0.61 -11.35
N THR A 5 -0.07 -1.72 -11.49
CA THR A 5 -1.52 -1.73 -11.68
C THR A 5 -2.19 -2.80 -10.83
N ALA A 6 -3.51 -2.66 -10.60
CA ALA A 6 -4.31 -3.72 -9.99
C ALA A 6 -4.23 -5.04 -10.79
N LYS A 7 -4.03 -4.96 -12.11
CA LYS A 7 -3.86 -6.14 -12.97
C LYS A 7 -2.57 -6.87 -12.62
N ASP A 8 -1.44 -6.17 -12.45
CA ASP A 8 -0.15 -6.78 -12.06
C ASP A 8 -0.25 -7.53 -10.74
N VAL A 9 -0.94 -6.94 -9.75
CA VAL A 9 -1.22 -7.59 -8.47
C VAL A 9 -2.03 -8.87 -8.69
N SER A 10 -3.14 -8.78 -9.43
CA SER A 10 -4.04 -9.93 -9.63
C SER A 10 -3.38 -11.08 -10.40
N GLU A 11 -2.59 -10.78 -11.44
CA GLU A 11 -1.87 -11.79 -12.22
C GLU A 11 -0.73 -12.42 -11.41
N THR A 12 -0.04 -11.62 -10.57
CA THR A 12 0.98 -12.14 -9.66
C THR A 12 0.39 -13.09 -8.64
N VAL A 13 -0.78 -12.77 -8.05
CA VAL A 13 -1.50 -13.66 -7.14
C VAL A 13 -1.94 -14.95 -7.85
N LYS A 14 -2.52 -14.85 -9.05
CA LYS A 14 -2.89 -16.03 -9.85
C LYS A 14 -1.69 -16.92 -10.15
N TYR A 15 -0.56 -16.32 -10.51
CA TYR A 15 0.70 -17.04 -10.76
C TYR A 15 1.20 -17.74 -9.49
N ALA A 16 1.28 -17.03 -8.36
CA ALA A 16 1.71 -17.59 -7.09
C ALA A 16 0.83 -18.78 -6.68
N ASN A 17 -0.49 -18.64 -6.79
CA ASN A 17 -1.45 -19.71 -6.52
C ASN A 17 -1.24 -20.92 -7.45
N LYS A 18 -1.11 -20.70 -8.76
CA LYS A 18 -0.84 -21.78 -9.74
C LYS A 18 0.46 -22.53 -9.43
N LYS A 19 1.47 -21.83 -8.91
CA LYS A 19 2.77 -22.38 -8.53
C LYS A 19 2.83 -22.87 -7.08
N LYS A 20 1.73 -22.73 -6.31
CA LYS A 20 1.66 -23.04 -4.87
C LYS A 20 2.77 -22.32 -4.07
N LEU A 21 3.07 -21.08 -4.44
CA LEU A 21 4.03 -20.23 -3.75
C LEU A 21 3.30 -19.33 -2.75
N PRO A 22 3.82 -19.14 -1.54
CA PRO A 22 3.33 -18.09 -0.66
C PRO A 22 3.59 -16.72 -1.31
N PHE A 23 2.74 -15.74 -1.02
CA PHE A 23 2.94 -14.37 -1.47
C PHE A 23 2.67 -13.39 -0.34
N LEU A 24 3.32 -12.23 -0.43
CA LEU A 24 3.19 -11.14 0.54
C LEU A 24 2.99 -9.82 -0.21
N ALA A 25 1.94 -9.09 0.14
CA ALA A 25 1.82 -7.69 -0.25
C ALA A 25 2.78 -6.84 0.61
N TYR A 26 3.58 -6.01 -0.04
CA TYR A 26 4.63 -5.23 0.59
C TYR A 26 4.56 -3.78 0.08
N ASN A 27 4.64 -2.81 0.99
CA ASN A 27 4.63 -1.38 0.66
C ASN A 27 5.82 -0.65 1.30
N SER A 28 5.93 -0.71 2.62
CA SER A 28 6.98 -0.10 3.43
C SER A 28 7.41 -1.12 4.48
N ALA A 29 8.64 -1.00 4.97
CA ALA A 29 9.23 -1.97 5.90
C ALA A 29 8.71 -1.87 7.36
N HIS A 30 7.52 -1.31 7.58
CA HIS A 30 6.98 -1.02 8.92
C HIS A 30 6.08 -2.11 9.53
N GLY A 31 6.14 -3.34 9.00
CA GLY A 31 5.46 -4.49 9.61
C GLY A 31 6.16 -4.96 10.90
N ALA A 32 5.46 -4.92 12.04
CA ALA A 32 6.05 -5.27 13.34
C ALA A 32 6.13 -6.78 13.63
N ILE A 33 5.34 -7.61 12.94
CA ILE A 33 5.27 -9.04 13.23
C ILE A 33 6.46 -9.78 12.61
N THR A 34 7.16 -10.57 13.43
CA THR A 34 8.36 -11.30 12.98
C THR A 34 8.06 -12.39 11.96
N THR A 35 6.81 -12.78 11.78
CA THR A 35 6.38 -13.79 10.80
C THR A 35 6.53 -13.34 9.36
N LEU A 36 6.47 -12.03 9.07
CA LEU A 36 6.63 -11.50 7.70
C LEU A 36 8.01 -11.88 7.12
N GLY A 37 9.09 -11.64 7.86
CA GLY A 37 10.45 -11.96 7.45
C GLY A 37 10.78 -13.46 7.43
N ARG A 38 9.88 -14.33 7.92
CA ARG A 38 10.05 -15.79 7.89
C ARG A 38 9.62 -16.41 6.57
N MET A 39 8.92 -15.69 5.69
CA MET A 39 8.56 -16.20 4.37
C MET A 39 9.83 -16.60 3.61
N LYS A 40 9.87 -17.84 3.11
CA LYS A 40 10.94 -18.35 2.25
C LYS A 40 10.34 -18.74 0.91
N SER A 41 11.10 -18.51 -0.16
CA SER A 41 10.75 -18.94 -1.51
C SER A 41 9.34 -18.52 -1.96
N GLY A 42 8.93 -17.31 -1.59
CA GLY A 42 7.63 -16.72 -1.93
C GLY A 42 7.74 -15.59 -2.94
N VAL A 43 6.59 -14.98 -3.26
CA VAL A 43 6.49 -13.82 -4.13
C VAL A 43 6.14 -12.58 -3.30
N GLU A 44 7.09 -11.66 -3.18
CA GLU A 44 6.79 -10.32 -2.69
C GLU A 44 6.12 -9.51 -3.82
N ILE A 45 4.99 -8.86 -3.49
CA ILE A 45 4.25 -7.97 -4.37
C ILE A 45 4.47 -6.56 -3.83
N TYR A 46 5.41 -5.84 -4.43
CA TYR A 46 5.76 -4.48 -4.04
C TYR A 46 4.79 -3.49 -4.67
N LEU A 47 4.09 -2.73 -3.84
CA LEU A 47 2.98 -1.85 -4.23
C LEU A 47 3.41 -0.38 -4.39
N ASP A 48 4.71 -0.06 -4.39
CA ASP A 48 5.22 1.32 -4.42
C ASP A 48 4.69 2.19 -5.55
N GLN A 49 4.46 1.61 -6.73
CA GLN A 49 3.92 2.34 -7.87
C GLN A 49 2.41 2.57 -7.78
N LEU A 50 1.71 1.89 -6.88
CA LEU A 50 0.30 2.13 -6.56
C LEU A 50 0.19 3.18 -5.45
N ASN A 51 0.76 4.38 -5.66
CA ASN A 51 0.90 5.43 -4.66
C ASN A 51 0.15 6.73 -4.98
N THR A 52 -0.80 6.69 -5.90
CA THR A 52 -1.62 7.85 -6.26
C THR A 52 -2.55 8.27 -5.13
N ILE A 53 -2.84 9.57 -5.05
CA ILE A 53 -3.81 10.17 -4.15
C ILE A 53 -4.68 11.10 -4.99
N GLU A 54 -5.96 10.76 -5.13
CA GLU A 54 -6.90 11.48 -5.97
C GLU A 54 -8.06 11.97 -5.12
N VAL A 55 -8.16 13.27 -4.93
CA VAL A 55 -9.32 13.89 -4.27
C VAL A 55 -10.45 13.99 -5.30
N ALA A 56 -11.64 13.50 -4.94
CA ALA A 56 -12.82 13.57 -5.81
C ALA A 56 -13.19 15.03 -6.13
N GLU A 57 -13.86 15.26 -7.26
CA GLU A 57 -14.25 16.61 -7.71
C GLU A 57 -15.11 17.37 -6.69
N ASP A 58 -15.94 16.65 -5.92
CA ASP A 58 -16.75 17.24 -4.85
C ASP A 58 -15.95 17.56 -3.57
N GLY A 59 -14.69 17.14 -3.51
CA GLY A 59 -13.78 17.35 -2.39
C GLY A 59 -14.17 16.60 -1.10
N GLN A 60 -15.07 15.61 -1.18
CA GLN A 60 -15.56 14.88 0.01
C GLN A 60 -14.87 13.54 0.24
N THR A 61 -14.24 12.98 -0.80
CA THR A 61 -13.55 11.69 -0.71
C THR A 61 -12.18 11.77 -1.37
N ALA A 62 -11.28 10.86 -0.97
CA ALA A 62 -9.99 10.68 -1.60
C ALA A 62 -9.74 9.19 -1.87
N THR A 63 -9.30 8.87 -3.08
CA THR A 63 -8.83 7.54 -3.44
C THR A 63 -7.32 7.48 -3.23
N ILE A 64 -6.87 6.56 -2.37
CA ILE A 64 -5.47 6.45 -1.97
C ILE A 64 -4.95 5.07 -2.35
N GLY A 65 -3.88 5.03 -3.14
CA GLY A 65 -3.23 3.79 -3.53
C GLY A 65 -2.55 3.06 -2.37
N GLY A 66 -2.48 1.72 -2.45
CA GLY A 66 -1.94 0.87 -1.38
C GLY A 66 -0.44 1.05 -1.07
N GLY A 67 0.31 1.70 -1.95
CA GLY A 67 1.71 2.07 -1.78
C GLY A 67 1.93 3.49 -1.26
N ALA A 68 0.87 4.29 -1.05
CA ALA A 68 1.01 5.68 -0.63
C ALA A 68 1.60 5.78 0.78
N LEU A 69 2.59 6.65 0.95
CA LEU A 69 3.21 6.98 2.24
C LEU A 69 2.37 8.02 2.98
N SER A 70 2.34 7.95 4.32
CA SER A 70 1.62 8.90 5.16
C SER A 70 2.02 10.34 4.87
N LYS A 71 3.30 10.62 4.57
CA LYS A 71 3.74 11.96 4.15
C LYS A 71 3.01 12.45 2.91
N HIS A 72 3.02 11.63 1.86
CA HIS A 72 2.41 11.99 0.57
C HIS A 72 0.91 12.24 0.75
N VAL A 73 0.24 11.40 1.54
CA VAL A 73 -1.19 11.56 1.87
C VAL A 73 -1.44 12.88 2.60
N THR A 74 -0.66 13.17 3.65
CA THR A 74 -0.82 14.39 4.43
C THR A 74 -0.57 15.63 3.57
N ASP A 75 0.52 15.66 2.81
CA ASP A 75 0.87 16.79 1.93
C ASP A 75 -0.22 17.04 0.88
N THR A 76 -0.64 16.00 0.14
CA THR A 76 -1.65 16.14 -0.94
C THR A 76 -3.01 16.58 -0.39
N LEU A 77 -3.44 16.03 0.74
CA LEU A 77 -4.70 16.45 1.35
C LEU A 77 -4.59 17.88 1.90
N TRP A 78 -3.46 18.24 2.50
CA TRP A 78 -3.22 19.59 3.01
C TRP A 78 -3.30 20.64 1.92
N ASP A 79 -2.66 20.40 0.77
CA ASP A 79 -2.72 21.29 -0.40
C ASP A 79 -4.17 21.49 -0.93
N ALA A 80 -5.04 20.50 -0.70
CA ALA A 80 -6.48 20.57 -1.01
C ALA A 80 -7.33 21.17 0.13
N GLY A 81 -6.73 21.61 1.23
CA GLY A 81 -7.44 22.10 2.42
C GLY A 81 -8.19 21.01 3.18
N LYS A 82 -7.68 19.77 3.14
CA LYS A 82 -8.26 18.57 3.74
C LYS A 82 -7.26 17.89 4.67
N GLN A 83 -7.77 16.96 5.47
CA GLN A 83 -6.96 16.08 6.31
C GLN A 83 -7.70 14.76 6.52
N THR A 84 -6.95 13.71 6.87
CA THR A 84 -7.49 12.43 7.33
C THR A 84 -6.65 11.90 8.48
N VAL A 85 -7.17 10.90 9.20
CA VAL A 85 -6.40 10.20 10.24
C VAL A 85 -5.27 9.42 9.57
N THR A 86 -4.05 9.63 10.04
CA THR A 86 -2.84 8.94 9.60
C THR A 86 -2.05 8.46 10.83
N GLY A 87 -1.00 7.67 10.61
CA GLY A 87 0.00 7.41 11.63
C GLY A 87 0.94 8.60 11.83
N THR A 88 1.77 8.56 12.87
CA THR A 88 2.73 9.63 13.18
C THR A 88 3.98 9.62 12.29
N CYS A 89 4.38 8.45 11.79
CA CYS A 89 5.60 8.28 11.02
C CYS A 89 5.35 8.51 9.53
N GLU A 90 5.99 9.52 8.96
CA GLU A 90 5.78 9.97 7.58
C GLU A 90 6.14 8.91 6.51
N CYS A 91 7.08 8.01 6.84
CA CYS A 91 7.59 6.95 5.97
C CYS A 91 6.78 5.65 6.00
N VAL A 92 5.77 5.55 6.87
CA VAL A 92 4.86 4.41 6.92
C VAL A 92 3.87 4.53 5.75
N SER A 93 3.57 3.42 5.07
CA SER A 93 2.45 3.43 4.13
C SER A 93 1.12 3.52 4.87
N LEU A 94 0.20 4.34 4.35
CA LEU A 94 -1.14 4.49 4.95
C LEU A 94 -1.89 3.15 5.07
N MET A 95 -1.77 2.28 4.07
CA MET A 95 -2.56 1.05 3.95
C MET A 95 -2.43 0.12 5.16
N GLY A 96 -1.21 -0.07 5.67
CA GLY A 96 -0.95 -1.03 6.75
C GLY A 96 -1.71 -0.67 8.03
N PRO A 97 -1.45 0.52 8.62
CA PRO A 97 -2.20 1.01 9.77
C PRO A 97 -3.71 1.17 9.50
N ALA A 98 -4.11 1.66 8.32
CA ALA A 98 -5.53 1.85 8.01
C ALA A 98 -6.34 0.53 8.01
N LEU A 99 -5.72 -0.59 7.61
CA LEU A 99 -6.32 -1.92 7.70
C LEU A 99 -6.24 -2.52 9.12
N GLY A 100 -5.27 -2.09 9.93
CA GLY A 100 -5.02 -2.60 11.28
C GLY A 100 -5.83 -1.92 12.38
N GLY A 101 -6.25 -0.66 12.17
CA GLY A 101 -6.89 0.19 13.19
C GLY A 101 -5.90 1.02 13.98
#